data_AF-A0A9E7JPI7-F1
#
_entry.id   AF-A0A9E7JPI7-F1
#
_cell.length_a   1.000
_cell.length_b   1.000
_cell.length_c   1.000
_cell.angle_alpha   90.00
_cell.angle_beta   90.00
_cell.angle_gamma   90.00
#
_symmetry.space_group_name_H-M   'P 1'
#
loop_
_entity.id
_entity.type
_entity.pdbx_description
1 polymer ?
#
loop_
_entity_poly.entity_id
_entity_poly.type
_entity_poly.pdbx_seq_one_letter_code
_entity_poly.pdbx_strand_id
1 'polypeptide(L)'
;MGLLGWLWRAGPSGFGSSSTAEQVTQGIDASQLTAIVTGATNGIGKETARVLALRGAKVIIPSRTLDSGLKVKQSLLEQNPSAELHVMEMDLSSLDSVDSFARSFNSSHKHLNILINNAGIMACPFQLSRDGIELQFATNHLALMKSLAALAKPILKSIPEGAATTCYLALHPKVKDVTGKYFADCNEAMPSPKARDEMLGKTLWEFSEELLKRRGRPV
;
A
#
# COMPACT_ATOMS: atom_id res chain seq x y z
N MET A 1 -30.75 -21.54 -2.73
CA MET A 1 -29.87 -20.39 -3.05
C MET A 1 -30.34 -19.20 -2.22
N GLY A 2 -29.61 -18.83 -1.16
CA GLY A 2 -30.09 -17.90 -0.12
C GLY A 2 -29.94 -16.42 -0.47
N LEU A 3 -30.80 -15.59 0.14
CA LEU A 3 -30.97 -14.13 -0.01
C LEU A 3 -29.74 -13.26 0.31
N LEU A 4 -28.57 -13.84 0.55
CA LEU A 4 -27.32 -13.17 0.93
C LEU A 4 -26.17 -13.42 -0.07
N GLY A 5 -26.37 -14.31 -1.05
CA GLY A 5 -25.30 -14.74 -1.97
C GLY A 5 -24.75 -13.64 -2.87
N TRP A 6 -25.48 -12.55 -3.10
CA TRP A 6 -25.05 -11.40 -3.90
C TRP A 6 -24.01 -10.50 -3.21
N LEU A 7 -23.90 -10.52 -1.87
CA LEU A 7 -22.91 -9.72 -1.14
C LEU A 7 -21.46 -10.22 -1.33
N TRP A 8 -21.32 -11.46 -1.81
CA TRP A 8 -20.05 -12.18 -1.95
C TRP A 8 -19.77 -12.60 -3.39
N ARG A 9 -20.55 -12.11 -4.35
CA ARG A 9 -20.39 -12.47 -5.76
C ARG A 9 -19.18 -11.77 -6.36
N ALA A 10 -18.43 -12.52 -7.15
CA ALA A 10 -17.39 -11.97 -8.00
C ALA A 10 -17.97 -10.90 -8.94
N GLY A 11 -17.26 -9.77 -9.05
CA GLY A 11 -17.57 -8.71 -10.01
C GLY A 11 -16.97 -8.99 -11.40
N PRO A 12 -16.96 -7.99 -12.30
CA PRO A 12 -16.47 -8.14 -13.67
C PRO A 12 -15.03 -8.67 -13.81
N SER A 13 -14.17 -8.46 -12.81
CA SER A 13 -12.80 -9.00 -12.78
C SER A 13 -12.74 -10.52 -12.65
N GLY A 14 -13.81 -11.15 -12.13
CA GLY A 14 -13.83 -12.54 -11.67
C GLY A 14 -13.54 -12.70 -10.18
N PHE A 15 -13.26 -11.61 -9.46
CA PHE A 15 -12.95 -11.58 -8.03
C PHE A 15 -13.96 -10.75 -7.24
N GLY A 16 -14.04 -10.98 -5.93
CA GLY A 16 -14.98 -10.31 -5.03
C GLY A 16 -14.41 -10.06 -3.64
N SER A 17 -15.28 -9.68 -2.70
CA SER A 17 -14.91 -9.24 -1.35
C SER A 17 -14.20 -10.29 -0.50
N SER A 18 -14.38 -11.57 -0.81
CA SER A 18 -13.73 -12.72 -0.15
C SER A 18 -12.53 -13.29 -0.92
N SER A 19 -12.14 -12.67 -2.04
CA SER A 19 -10.96 -13.11 -2.78
C SER A 19 -9.69 -12.69 -2.04
N THR A 20 -8.75 -13.63 -1.88
CA THR A 20 -7.47 -13.37 -1.20
C THR A 20 -6.40 -12.87 -2.16
N ALA A 21 -5.39 -12.19 -1.61
CA ALA A 21 -4.22 -11.74 -2.36
C ALA A 21 -3.51 -12.86 -3.14
N GLU A 22 -3.45 -14.08 -2.59
CA GLU A 22 -2.91 -15.22 -3.33
C GLU A 22 -3.80 -15.62 -4.50
N GLN A 23 -5.12 -15.73 -4.29
CA GLN A 23 -6.07 -16.13 -5.33
C GLN A 23 -6.05 -15.18 -6.52
N VAL A 24 -6.04 -13.87 -6.25
CA VAL A 24 -6.06 -12.85 -7.31
C VAL A 24 -4.72 -12.70 -8.03
N THR A 25 -3.67 -13.38 -7.55
CA THR A 25 -2.34 -13.40 -8.19
C THR A 25 -1.90 -14.79 -8.63
N GLN A 26 -2.81 -15.76 -8.59
CA GLN A 26 -2.49 -17.16 -8.86
C GLN A 26 -1.89 -17.34 -10.26
N GLY A 27 -0.74 -18.02 -10.35
CA GLY A 27 -0.06 -18.32 -11.62
C GLY A 27 0.71 -17.15 -12.25
N ILE A 28 0.81 -16.00 -11.57
CA ILE A 28 1.59 -14.86 -12.06
C ILE A 28 3.07 -15.02 -11.67
N ASP A 29 3.96 -14.82 -12.63
CA ASP A 29 5.40 -14.70 -12.41
C ASP A 29 5.80 -13.21 -12.39
N ALA A 30 6.39 -12.78 -11.27
CA ALA A 30 6.86 -11.44 -11.02
C ALA A 30 8.39 -11.40 -10.80
N SER A 31 9.13 -12.46 -11.17
CA SER A 31 10.57 -12.60 -10.96
C SER A 31 11.44 -11.45 -11.49
N GLN A 32 10.96 -10.73 -12.50
CA GLN A 32 11.65 -9.59 -13.11
C GLN A 32 11.25 -8.23 -12.53
N LEU A 33 10.37 -8.21 -11.51
CA LEU A 33 9.82 -6.98 -10.96
C LEU A 33 10.47 -6.63 -9.62
N THR A 34 10.80 -5.37 -9.45
CA THR A 34 11.19 -4.77 -8.16
C THR A 34 10.06 -3.91 -7.63
N ALA A 35 9.64 -4.19 -6.39
CA ALA A 35 8.55 -3.50 -5.70
C ALA A 35 9.02 -2.87 -4.39
N ILE A 36 8.57 -1.64 -4.11
CA ILE A 36 8.67 -1.02 -2.78
C ILE A 36 7.28 -1.08 -2.13
N VAL A 37 7.18 -1.67 -0.93
CA VAL A 37 5.92 -1.72 -0.16
C VAL A 37 6.10 -0.98 1.16
N THR A 38 5.57 0.24 1.25
CA THR A 38 5.62 1.02 2.50
C THR A 38 4.64 0.44 3.54
N GLY A 39 5.01 0.49 4.82
CA GLY A 39 4.16 -0.04 5.89
C GLY A 39 4.02 -1.57 5.88
N ALA A 40 4.99 -2.28 5.30
CA ALA A 40 4.97 -3.74 5.19
C ALA A 40 5.39 -4.48 6.48
N THR A 41 5.43 -3.80 7.62
CA THR A 41 5.81 -4.41 8.90
C THR A 41 4.68 -5.17 9.58
N ASN A 42 3.42 -4.91 9.21
CA ASN A 42 2.26 -5.63 9.73
C ASN A 42 1.06 -5.56 8.77
N GLY A 43 0.00 -6.33 9.07
CA GLY A 43 -1.31 -6.21 8.44
C GLY A 43 -1.28 -6.36 6.91
N ILE A 44 -2.06 -5.52 6.23
CA ILE A 44 -2.24 -5.52 4.78
C ILE A 44 -0.91 -5.36 4.05
N GLY A 45 -0.06 -4.42 4.47
CA GLY A 45 1.23 -4.19 3.83
C GLY A 45 2.17 -5.40 3.91
N LYS A 46 2.21 -6.06 5.08
CA LYS A 46 3.01 -7.29 5.25
C LYS A 46 2.52 -8.40 4.32
N GLU A 47 1.21 -8.57 4.22
CA GLU A 47 0.61 -9.57 3.34
C GLU A 47 0.82 -9.25 1.86
N THR A 48 0.72 -7.99 1.47
CA THR A 48 1.07 -7.54 0.12
C THR A 48 2.53 -7.88 -0.20
N ALA A 49 3.47 -7.52 0.69
CA ALA A 49 4.89 -7.86 0.51
C ALA A 49 5.12 -9.38 0.41
N ARG A 50 4.45 -10.18 1.26
CA ARG A 50 4.51 -11.64 1.23
C ARG A 50 4.05 -12.20 -0.11
N VAL A 51 2.91 -11.75 -0.63
CA VAL A 51 2.34 -12.27 -1.88
C VAL A 51 3.15 -11.83 -3.09
N LEU A 52 3.66 -10.59 -3.13
CA LEU A 52 4.57 -10.17 -4.21
C LEU A 52 5.83 -11.04 -4.24
N ALA A 53 6.43 -11.30 -3.07
CA ALA A 53 7.60 -12.16 -2.95
C ALA A 53 7.28 -13.64 -3.29
N LEU A 54 6.08 -14.12 -2.94
CA LEU A 54 5.59 -15.44 -3.34
C LEU A 54 5.50 -15.59 -4.88
N ARG A 55 5.24 -14.49 -5.60
CA ARG A 55 5.26 -14.44 -7.07
C ARG A 55 6.66 -14.18 -7.65
N GLY A 56 7.69 -14.12 -6.81
CA GLY A 56 9.09 -13.97 -7.23
C GLY A 56 9.58 -12.53 -7.33
N ALA A 57 8.74 -11.53 -7.05
CA ALA A 57 9.19 -10.14 -7.08
C ALA A 57 10.27 -9.87 -6.03
N LYS A 58 11.25 -9.05 -6.40
CA LYS A 58 12.15 -8.42 -5.44
C LYS A 58 11.38 -7.39 -4.64
N VAL A 59 11.28 -7.57 -3.33
CA VAL A 59 10.52 -6.65 -2.47
C VAL A 59 11.44 -5.90 -1.54
N ILE A 60 11.41 -4.58 -1.66
CA ILE A 60 12.01 -3.64 -0.72
C ILE A 60 10.96 -3.30 0.35
N ILE A 61 11.34 -3.47 1.60
CA ILE A 61 10.54 -3.23 2.81
C ILE A 61 11.17 -2.03 3.54
N PRO A 62 10.72 -0.80 3.26
CA PRO A 62 11.10 0.34 4.06
C PRO A 62 10.48 0.20 5.46
N SER A 63 11.27 0.46 6.49
CA SER A 63 10.80 0.45 7.88
C SER A 63 11.43 1.58 8.68
N ARG A 64 10.68 2.11 9.66
CA ARG A 64 11.19 3.12 10.60
C ARG A 64 12.41 2.64 11.39
N THR A 65 12.50 1.34 11.64
CA THR A 65 13.67 0.73 12.28
C THR A 65 14.06 -0.52 11.52
N LEU A 66 15.37 -0.75 11.39
CA LEU A 66 15.89 -1.97 10.74
C LEU A 66 15.44 -3.23 11.47
N ASP A 67 15.43 -3.23 12.81
CA ASP A 67 15.01 -4.38 13.63
C ASP A 67 13.59 -4.86 13.27
N SER A 68 12.62 -3.94 13.19
CA SER A 68 11.23 -4.30 12.85
C SER A 68 11.10 -4.84 11.43
N GLY A 69 11.85 -4.26 10.47
CA GLY A 69 11.89 -4.75 9.10
C GLY A 69 12.55 -6.12 8.98
N LEU A 70 13.65 -6.36 9.70
CA LEU A 70 14.39 -7.63 9.69
C LEU A 70 13.56 -8.77 10.32
N LYS A 71 12.83 -8.50 11.41
CA LYS A 71 11.88 -9.47 11.99
C LYS A 71 10.83 -9.92 10.99
N VAL A 72 10.29 -8.97 10.21
CA VAL A 72 9.31 -9.27 9.17
C VAL A 72 9.95 -10.09 8.06
N LYS A 73 11.10 -9.64 7.53
CA LYS A 73 11.88 -10.37 6.52
C LYS A 73 12.10 -11.82 6.95
N GLN A 74 12.56 -12.04 8.19
CA GLN A 74 12.78 -13.39 8.71
C GLN A 74 11.49 -14.23 8.70
N SER A 75 10.39 -13.69 9.21
CA SER A 75 9.10 -14.42 9.22
C SER A 75 8.55 -14.75 7.82
N LEU A 76 8.92 -13.97 6.81
CA LEU A 76 8.53 -14.22 5.42
C LEU A 76 9.46 -15.26 4.77
N LEU A 77 10.75 -15.23 5.09
CA LEU A 77 11.73 -16.23 4.62
C LEU A 77 11.46 -17.62 5.20
N GLU A 78 10.92 -17.72 6.42
CA GLU A 78 10.48 -19.00 6.99
C GLU A 78 9.39 -19.68 6.14
N GLN A 79 8.55 -18.88 5.46
CA GLN A 79 7.48 -19.37 4.59
C GLN A 79 7.93 -19.54 3.14
N ASN A 80 8.86 -18.70 2.69
CA ASN A 80 9.42 -18.73 1.34
C ASN A 80 10.94 -18.43 1.38
N PRO A 81 11.78 -19.47 1.58
CA PRO A 81 13.24 -19.28 1.71
C PRO A 81 13.92 -18.68 0.49
N SER A 82 13.31 -18.77 -0.71
CA SER A 82 13.86 -18.21 -1.94
C SER A 82 13.40 -16.76 -2.22
N ALA A 83 12.58 -16.16 -1.35
CA ALA A 83 12.11 -14.80 -1.53
C ALA A 83 13.25 -13.77 -1.50
N GLU A 84 13.30 -12.88 -2.50
CA GLU A 84 14.27 -11.79 -2.55
C GLU A 84 13.74 -10.56 -1.82
N LEU A 85 14.07 -10.46 -0.52
CA LEU A 85 13.60 -9.41 0.38
C LEU A 85 14.74 -8.50 0.85
N HIS A 86 14.58 -7.19 0.71
CA HIS A 86 15.54 -6.20 1.20
C HIS A 86 14.87 -5.25 2.19
N VAL A 87 15.51 -5.00 3.32
CA VAL A 87 15.03 -4.05 4.32
C VAL A 87 15.88 -2.80 4.23
N MET A 88 15.22 -1.64 4.24
CA MET A 88 15.88 -0.34 4.24
C MET A 88 15.23 0.55 5.28
N GLU A 89 16.01 1.42 5.90
CA GLU A 89 15.47 2.38 6.86
C GLU A 89 14.73 3.50 6.12
N MET A 90 13.50 3.78 6.53
CA MET A 90 12.73 4.94 6.09
C MET A 90 11.65 5.28 7.11
N ASP A 91 11.67 6.51 7.59
CA ASP A 91 10.64 7.12 8.42
C ASP A 91 9.87 8.16 7.60
N LEU A 92 8.64 7.82 7.21
CA LEU A 92 7.75 8.71 6.44
C LEU A 92 7.40 10.00 7.19
N SER A 93 7.62 10.07 8.51
CA SER A 93 7.46 11.30 9.29
C SER A 93 8.68 12.23 9.23
N SER A 94 9.69 11.90 8.43
CA SER A 94 10.89 12.70 8.21
C SER A 94 11.25 12.77 6.73
N LEU A 95 11.15 13.96 6.13
CA LEU A 95 11.49 14.16 4.72
C LEU A 95 12.98 13.86 4.43
N ASP A 96 13.88 14.13 5.37
CA ASP A 96 15.29 13.73 5.26
C ASP A 96 15.46 12.21 5.20
N SER A 97 14.66 11.47 5.95
CA SER A 97 14.67 10.02 5.91
C SER A 97 14.17 9.50 4.56
N VAL A 98 13.12 10.11 4.00
CA VAL A 98 12.60 9.79 2.67
C VAL A 98 13.64 10.06 1.57
N ASP A 99 14.30 11.22 1.60
CA ASP A 99 15.36 11.57 0.64
C ASP A 99 16.57 10.63 0.75
N SER A 100 16.97 10.31 1.98
CA SER A 100 18.07 9.39 2.23
C SER A 100 17.75 7.97 1.74
N PHE A 101 16.52 7.51 1.97
CA PHE A 101 16.03 6.25 1.44
C PHE A 101 16.04 6.26 -0.10
N ALA A 102 15.51 7.31 -0.73
CA ALA A 102 15.46 7.42 -2.19
C ALA A 102 16.87 7.43 -2.83
N ARG A 103 17.82 8.19 -2.27
CA ARG A 103 19.23 8.18 -2.71
C ARG A 103 19.85 6.79 -2.55
N SER A 104 19.63 6.16 -1.40
CA SER A 104 20.16 4.83 -1.12
C SER A 104 19.59 3.80 -2.09
N PHE A 105 18.28 3.84 -2.36
CA PHE A 105 17.61 2.95 -3.31
C PHE A 105 18.17 3.16 -4.73
N ASN A 106 18.22 4.40 -5.22
CA ASN A 106 18.74 4.72 -6.55
C ASN A 106 20.22 4.34 -6.74
N SER A 107 21.02 4.36 -5.67
CA SER A 107 22.43 3.94 -5.73
C SER A 107 22.62 2.42 -5.76
N SER A 108 21.67 1.67 -5.19
CA SER A 108 21.78 0.21 -4.99
C SER A 108 20.91 -0.61 -5.93
N HIS A 109 19.89 -0.01 -6.53
CA HIS A 109 18.91 -0.67 -7.38
C HIS A 109 18.76 0.07 -8.72
N LYS A 110 18.74 -0.69 -9.82
CA LYS A 110 18.75 -0.12 -11.17
C LYS A 110 17.36 0.22 -11.71
N HIS A 111 16.29 -0.34 -11.14
CA HIS A 111 14.94 -0.18 -11.67
C HIS A 111 13.87 -0.43 -10.60
N LEU A 112 12.84 0.42 -10.58
CA LEU A 112 11.64 0.25 -9.75
C LEU A 112 10.45 0.03 -10.68
N ASN A 113 9.74 -1.08 -10.50
CA ASN A 113 8.53 -1.38 -11.28
C ASN A 113 7.26 -0.98 -10.55
N ILE A 114 7.22 -1.22 -9.23
CA ILE A 114 6.00 -1.11 -8.42
C ILE A 114 6.30 -0.29 -7.16
N LEU A 115 5.53 0.78 -6.92
CA LEU A 115 5.53 1.51 -5.65
C LEU A 115 4.16 1.42 -5.00
N ILE A 116 4.10 0.84 -3.80
CA ILE A 116 2.88 0.68 -3.01
C ILE A 116 2.94 1.60 -1.78
N ASN A 117 2.18 2.68 -1.86
CA ASN A 117 1.99 3.65 -0.77
C ASN A 117 0.93 3.15 0.22
N ASN A 118 1.27 2.09 0.97
CA ASN A 118 0.36 1.44 1.92
C ASN A 118 0.55 1.91 3.37
N ALA A 119 1.68 2.52 3.73
CA ALA A 119 1.90 2.98 5.10
C ALA A 119 0.80 3.95 5.57
N GLY A 120 0.33 3.72 6.80
CA GLY A 120 -0.64 4.57 7.47
C GLY A 120 -0.61 4.35 8.98
N ILE A 121 -0.89 5.39 9.75
CA ILE A 121 -1.19 5.36 11.18
C ILE A 121 -2.69 5.65 11.37
N MET A 122 -3.27 5.27 12.51
CA MET A 122 -4.67 5.60 12.80
C MET A 122 -4.79 5.96 14.28
N ALA A 123 -5.67 6.92 14.58
CA ALA A 123 -6.07 7.27 15.95
C ALA A 123 -4.93 7.70 16.89
N CYS A 124 -3.88 8.33 16.36
CA CYS A 124 -2.90 9.01 17.20
C CYS A 124 -3.51 10.30 17.78
N PRO A 125 -3.26 10.66 19.06
CA PRO A 125 -3.46 12.02 19.53
C PRO A 125 -2.80 13.03 18.58
N PHE A 126 -3.27 14.27 18.54
CA PHE A 126 -2.61 15.31 17.75
C PHE A 126 -1.11 15.33 18.08
N GLN A 127 -0.28 15.10 17.07
CA GLN A 127 1.17 15.11 17.19
C GLN A 127 1.73 15.75 15.94
N LEU A 128 2.84 16.46 16.05
CA LEU A 128 3.60 16.92 14.91
C LEU A 128 4.68 15.88 14.60
N SER A 129 4.93 15.65 13.31
CA SER A 129 6.12 14.97 12.81
C SER A 129 7.39 15.75 13.20
N ARG A 130 8.58 15.17 13.01
CA ARG A 130 9.87 15.89 13.24
C ARG A 130 9.94 17.19 12.43
N ASP A 131 9.23 17.19 11.32
CA ASP A 131 9.10 18.27 10.38
C ASP A 131 8.03 19.31 10.78
N GLY A 132 7.26 19.12 11.85
CA GLY A 132 6.21 20.09 12.22
C GLY A 132 4.93 19.97 11.38
N ILE A 133 4.78 18.90 10.60
CA ILE A 133 3.54 18.55 9.87
C ILE A 133 2.70 17.66 10.78
N GLU A 134 1.40 17.92 10.91
CA GLU A 134 0.51 17.06 11.72
C GLU A 134 0.67 15.60 11.30
N LEU A 135 0.85 14.69 12.26
CA LEU A 135 1.36 13.35 12.03
C LEU A 135 0.39 12.50 11.19
N GLN A 136 -0.93 12.68 11.34
CA GLN A 136 -1.91 12.04 10.48
C GLN A 136 -1.96 12.67 9.08
N PHE A 137 -1.65 13.95 8.91
CA PHE A 137 -1.43 14.56 7.61
C PHE A 137 -0.14 14.00 6.97
N ALA A 138 0.97 14.01 7.70
CA ALA A 138 2.28 13.53 7.25
C ALA A 138 2.26 12.05 6.86
N THR A 139 1.46 11.24 7.55
CA THR A 139 1.40 9.78 7.34
C THR A 139 0.15 9.34 6.56
N ASN A 140 -0.95 10.11 6.60
CA ASN A 140 -2.28 9.65 6.17
C ASN A 140 -3.14 10.70 5.46
N HIS A 141 -2.65 11.77 4.84
CA HIS A 141 -3.56 12.80 4.29
C HIS A 141 -4.38 12.36 3.06
N LEU A 142 -5.25 11.36 3.23
CA LEU A 142 -6.55 11.04 2.62
C LEU A 142 -7.13 9.81 3.39
N ALA A 143 -7.92 9.98 4.47
CA ALA A 143 -8.65 8.86 5.10
C ALA A 143 -9.85 9.31 5.97
N LEU A 144 -10.80 9.99 5.35
CA LEU A 144 -12.00 10.51 5.99
C LEU A 144 -13.08 9.42 6.15
N MET A 145 -12.82 8.29 6.81
CA MET A 145 -13.86 7.28 7.08
C MET A 145 -13.70 6.61 8.45
N LYS A 146 -14.06 7.35 9.50
CA LYS A 146 -14.20 6.86 10.87
C LYS A 146 -15.67 6.98 11.29
N SER A 147 -16.46 5.93 11.08
CA SER A 147 -17.72 5.71 11.83
C SER A 147 -18.42 4.38 11.50
N LEU A 148 -17.79 3.21 11.72
CA LEU A 148 -18.54 1.94 11.97
C LEU A 148 -17.73 0.72 12.46
N ALA A 149 -16.49 0.85 12.95
CA ALA A 149 -15.63 -0.32 13.22
C ALA A 149 -15.87 -1.05 14.57
N ALA A 150 -16.78 -0.57 15.42
CA ALA A 150 -16.96 -1.12 16.77
C ALA A 150 -18.07 -2.18 16.92
N LEU A 151 -18.87 -2.48 15.87
CA LEU A 151 -20.10 -3.28 16.01
C LEU A 151 -20.33 -4.39 14.95
N ALA A 152 -19.33 -4.80 14.15
CA ALA A 152 -19.55 -5.81 13.11
C ALA A 152 -18.37 -6.79 12.94
N LYS A 153 -18.10 -7.64 13.94
CA LYS A 153 -17.04 -8.66 13.81
C LYS A 153 -17.21 -9.70 12.68
N PRO A 154 -18.41 -10.04 12.13
CA PRO A 154 -18.49 -10.98 11.01
C PRO A 154 -18.45 -10.32 9.61
N ILE A 155 -18.28 -9.00 9.48
CA ILE A 155 -18.31 -8.27 8.19
C ILE A 155 -16.95 -7.64 7.84
N LEU A 156 -15.90 -7.85 8.66
CA LEU A 156 -14.56 -7.36 8.36
C LEU A 156 -13.77 -8.38 7.53
N LYS A 157 -13.19 -7.90 6.42
CA LYS A 157 -12.21 -8.66 5.63
C LYS A 157 -11.03 -9.11 6.49
N SER A 158 -10.55 -10.30 6.21
CA SER A 158 -9.25 -10.79 6.66
C SER A 158 -8.11 -10.00 6.02
N ILE A 159 -6.89 -10.13 6.57
CA ILE A 159 -5.69 -9.51 6.01
C ILE A 159 -5.43 -9.95 4.55
N PRO A 160 -5.52 -11.26 4.19
CA PRO A 160 -5.41 -11.70 2.80
C PRO A 160 -6.44 -11.09 1.86
N GLU A 161 -7.70 -10.93 2.29
CA GLU A 161 -8.75 -10.28 1.51
C GLU A 161 -8.53 -8.75 1.41
N GLY A 162 -8.02 -8.12 2.47
CA GLY A 162 -7.66 -6.70 2.49
C GLY A 162 -6.51 -6.36 1.54
N ALA A 163 -5.53 -7.25 1.41
CA ALA A 163 -4.40 -7.10 0.49
C ALA A 163 -4.74 -7.41 -0.98
N ALA A 164 -5.88 -8.05 -1.25
CA ALA A 164 -6.20 -8.59 -2.56
C ALA A 164 -6.26 -7.52 -3.66
N THR A 165 -6.96 -6.41 -3.44
CA THR A 165 -7.07 -5.36 -4.47
C THR A 165 -5.71 -4.74 -4.81
N THR A 166 -4.86 -4.52 -3.81
CA THR A 166 -3.49 -4.02 -4.02
C THR A 166 -2.65 -5.01 -4.83
N CYS A 167 -2.67 -6.29 -4.47
CA CYS A 167 -1.92 -7.32 -5.21
C CYS A 167 -2.45 -7.54 -6.63
N TYR A 168 -3.78 -7.44 -6.82
CA TYR A 168 -4.42 -7.50 -8.12
C TYR A 168 -3.95 -6.35 -9.02
N LEU A 169 -3.97 -5.11 -8.53
CA LEU A 169 -3.49 -3.95 -9.29
C LEU A 169 -1.98 -3.99 -9.56
N ALA A 170 -1.21 -4.54 -8.64
CA ALA A 170 0.24 -4.61 -8.77
C ALA A 170 0.71 -5.62 -9.83
N LEU A 171 0.01 -6.74 -9.99
CA LEU A 171 0.51 -7.89 -10.76
C LEU A 171 -0.41 -8.39 -11.87
N HIS A 172 -1.73 -8.21 -11.78
CA HIS A 172 -2.66 -8.94 -12.64
C HIS A 172 -2.64 -8.41 -14.10
N PRO A 173 -2.47 -9.26 -15.12
CA PRO A 173 -2.33 -8.80 -16.51
C PRO A 173 -3.55 -8.05 -17.04
N LYS A 174 -4.76 -8.36 -16.54
CA LYS A 174 -6.00 -7.66 -16.91
C LYS A 174 -5.99 -6.15 -16.61
N VAL A 175 -5.12 -5.68 -15.71
CA VAL A 175 -5.05 -4.25 -15.33
C VAL A 175 -3.70 -3.60 -15.65
N LYS A 176 -2.84 -4.29 -16.41
CA LYS A 176 -1.49 -3.80 -16.76
C LYS A 176 -1.49 -2.39 -17.35
N ASP A 177 -2.47 -2.08 -18.20
CA ASP A 177 -2.56 -0.80 -18.91
C ASP A 177 -3.68 0.11 -18.36
N VAL A 178 -4.22 -0.19 -17.17
CA VAL A 178 -5.29 0.58 -16.54
C VAL A 178 -4.70 1.63 -15.60
N THR A 179 -5.02 2.90 -15.84
CA THR A 179 -4.53 4.04 -15.02
C THR A 179 -5.68 4.99 -14.66
N GLY A 180 -5.51 5.76 -13.57
CA GLY A 180 -6.47 6.80 -13.15
C GLY A 180 -7.81 6.29 -12.62
N LYS A 181 -7.92 4.99 -12.32
CA LYS A 181 -9.15 4.34 -11.86
C LYS A 181 -9.10 4.00 -10.38
N TYR A 182 -10.27 3.97 -9.75
CA TYR A 182 -10.43 3.51 -8.37
C TYR A 182 -10.97 2.08 -8.37
N PHE A 183 -10.45 1.25 -7.47
CA PHE A 183 -10.83 -0.16 -7.36
C PHE A 183 -11.27 -0.51 -5.94
N ALA A 184 -12.26 -1.38 -5.85
CA ALA A 184 -12.68 -2.06 -4.63
C ALA A 184 -12.98 -3.52 -4.96
N ASP A 185 -12.54 -4.45 -4.10
CA ASP A 185 -12.74 -5.89 -4.30
C ASP A 185 -12.21 -6.40 -5.65
N CYS A 186 -11.08 -5.82 -6.10
CA CYS A 186 -10.46 -6.08 -7.41
C CYS A 186 -11.32 -5.67 -8.63
N ASN A 187 -12.38 -4.88 -8.43
CA ASN A 187 -13.24 -4.36 -9.49
C ASN A 187 -13.17 -2.83 -9.54
N GLU A 188 -13.28 -2.25 -10.74
CA GLU A 188 -13.42 -0.79 -10.88
C GLU A 188 -14.67 -0.33 -10.11
N ALA A 189 -14.50 0.71 -9.30
CA ALA A 189 -15.54 1.23 -8.42
C ALA A 189 -15.57 2.75 -8.47
N MET A 190 -16.71 3.33 -8.08
CA MET A 190 -16.87 4.78 -8.03
C MET A 190 -16.31 5.31 -6.69
N PRO A 191 -15.31 6.21 -6.70
CA PRO A 191 -14.82 6.83 -5.47
C PRO A 191 -15.81 7.89 -4.95
N SER A 192 -15.60 8.31 -3.70
CA SER A 192 -16.45 9.33 -3.04
C SER A 192 -16.54 10.63 -3.87
N PRO A 193 -17.62 11.42 -3.75
CA PRO A 193 -17.74 12.69 -4.48
C PRO A 193 -16.55 13.63 -4.26
N LYS A 194 -16.03 13.73 -3.02
CA LYS A 194 -14.86 14.56 -2.70
C LYS A 194 -13.59 14.09 -3.42
N ALA A 195 -13.42 12.77 -3.57
CA ALA A 195 -12.28 12.20 -4.27
C ALA A 195 -12.38 12.37 -5.81
N ARG A 196 -13.53 12.81 -6.33
CA ARG A 196 -13.76 13.13 -7.74
C ARG A 196 -13.75 14.63 -8.03
N ASP A 197 -13.54 15.45 -7.01
CA ASP A 197 -13.45 16.90 -7.17
C ASP A 197 -12.05 17.27 -7.69
N GLU A 198 -11.97 17.53 -9.00
CA GLU A 198 -10.72 17.88 -9.67
C GLU A 198 -10.12 19.18 -9.15
N MET A 199 -10.95 20.16 -8.80
CA MET A 199 -10.51 21.44 -8.24
C MET A 199 -9.90 21.24 -6.86
N LEU A 200 -10.55 20.45 -6.00
CA LEU A 200 -10.01 20.10 -4.69
C LEU A 200 -8.72 19.29 -4.81
N GLY A 201 -8.66 18.33 -5.74
CA GLY A 201 -7.47 17.54 -6.02
C GLY A 201 -6.29 18.40 -6.46
N LYS A 202 -6.52 19.34 -7.39
CA LYS A 202 -5.53 20.31 -7.84
C LYS A 202 -5.07 21.23 -6.69
N THR A 203 -6.02 21.73 -5.89
CA THR A 203 -5.70 22.59 -4.73
C THR A 203 -4.83 21.86 -3.73
N LEU A 204 -5.15 20.59 -3.45
CA LEU A 204 -4.36 19.75 -2.55
C LEU A 204 -2.95 19.53 -3.10
N TRP A 205 -2.82 19.24 -4.41
CA TRP A 205 -1.52 19.07 -5.06
C TRP A 205 -0.65 20.34 -4.94
N GLU A 206 -1.20 21.50 -5.31
CA GLU A 206 -0.50 22.78 -5.24
C GLU A 206 -0.08 23.12 -3.80
N PHE A 207 -0.96 22.87 -2.83
CA PHE A 207 -0.63 23.04 -1.41
C PHE A 207 0.51 22.13 -0.96
N SER A 208 0.49 20.86 -1.37
CA SER A 208 1.55 19.89 -1.06
C SER A 208 2.89 20.30 -1.68
N GLU A 209 2.92 20.69 -2.95
CA GLU A 209 4.14 21.20 -3.59
C GLU A 209 4.68 22.45 -2.89
N GLU A 210 3.82 23.40 -2.56
CA GLU A 210 4.22 24.63 -1.88
C GLU A 210 4.80 24.34 -0.49
N LEU A 211 4.19 23.40 0.24
CA LEU A 211 4.70 22.97 1.54
C LEU A 211 6.09 22.33 1.42
N LEU A 212 6.35 21.56 0.37
CA LEU A 212 7.65 20.97 0.09
C LEU A 212 8.68 22.03 -0.37
N LYS A 213 8.29 22.97 -1.24
CA LYS A 213 9.12 24.11 -1.68
C LYS A 213 9.58 24.97 -0.51
N ARG A 214 8.68 25.31 0.43
CA ARG A 214 9.00 26.05 1.66
C ARG A 214 10.01 25.35 2.57
N ARG A 215 10.15 24.03 2.41
CA ARG A 215 11.09 23.19 3.16
C ARG A 215 12.37 22.90 2.38
N GLY A 216 12.59 23.56 1.25
CA GLY A 216 13.78 23.39 0.42
C GLY A 216 13.83 22.08 -0.36
N ARG A 217 12.67 21.43 -0.58
CA ARG A 217 12.56 20.13 -1.27
C ARG A 217 11.55 20.19 -2.42
N PRO A 218 11.79 20.97 -3.49
CA PRO A 218 10.88 21.01 -4.62
C PRO A 218 10.75 19.60 -5.26
N VAL A 219 9.53 19.27 -5.71
CA VAL A 219 9.22 18.04 -6.48
C VAL A 219 9.81 18.14 -7.88
#